data_AF-A0A509LH85-F1
#
_entry.id   AF-A0A509LH85-F1
#
_cell.length_a   1.000
_cell.length_b   1.000
_cell.length_c   1.000
_cell.angle_alpha   90.00
_cell.angle_beta   90.00
_cell.angle_gamma   90.00
#
_symmetry.space_group_name_H-M   'P 1'
#
loop_
_entity.id
_entity.type
_entity.pdbx_description
1 polymer ?
#
loop_
_entity_poly.entity_id
_entity_poly.type
_entity_poly.pdbx_seq_one_letter_code
_entity_poly.pdbx_strand_id
1 'polypeptide(L)'
;MKKCMIWLCLGIFIGFLTHSLWMNDKINPWKPVLEETSFQYLEYSVEDIIKGVQTIEEDLKNSKKEQPDKILHHTMNLLLKLEYYYLPITQVRQQIYDADRLLSLNQVQKAKDNLARAENRLSRIENSNENRVIKKAAARLDTLVKAAILEMDGPREQAVAKLEAAGAYANLMLLKGELVLSGVDDAQSPVK
;
A
#
# COMPACT_ATOMS: atom_id res chain seq x y z
N MET A 1 52.92 -10.71 -42.49
CA MET A 1 52.46 -9.87 -41.35
C MET A 1 51.03 -9.32 -41.52
N LYS A 2 50.60 -8.86 -42.70
CA LYS A 2 49.22 -8.32 -42.89
C LYS A 2 48.07 -9.28 -42.53
N LYS A 3 48.25 -10.60 -42.70
CA LYS A 3 47.22 -11.60 -42.39
C LYS A 3 46.96 -11.76 -40.88
N CYS A 4 47.97 -11.68 -40.02
CA CYS A 4 47.77 -11.76 -38.55
C CYS A 4 46.96 -10.59 -37.99
N MET A 5 47.11 -9.40 -38.55
CA MET A 5 46.41 -8.21 -38.04
C MET A 5 44.89 -8.29 -38.26
N ILE A 6 44.46 -8.92 -39.37
CA ILE A 6 43.05 -9.08 -39.72
C ILE A 6 42.34 -10.04 -38.76
N TRP A 7 42.99 -11.13 -38.37
CA TRP A 7 42.43 -12.09 -37.40
C TRP A 7 42.31 -11.51 -36.00
N LEU A 8 43.26 -10.64 -35.61
CA LEU A 8 43.25 -9.99 -34.30
C LEU A 8 42.13 -8.93 -34.20
N CYS A 9 41.89 -8.17 -35.27
CA CYS A 9 40.75 -7.25 -35.34
C CYS A 9 39.40 -7.99 -35.35
N LEU A 10 39.31 -9.12 -36.04
CA LEU A 10 38.07 -9.92 -36.10
C LEU A 10 37.72 -10.54 -34.74
N GLY A 11 38.72 -11.03 -34.00
CA GLY A 11 38.51 -11.57 -32.64
C GLY A 11 38.03 -10.52 -31.63
N ILE A 12 38.57 -9.30 -31.69
CA ILE A 12 38.11 -8.18 -30.84
C ILE A 12 36.68 -7.77 -31.19
N PHE A 13 36.33 -7.76 -32.48
CA PHE A 13 34.99 -7.38 -32.93
C PHE A 13 33.92 -8.41 -32.53
N ILE A 14 34.24 -9.71 -32.65
CA ILE A 14 33.37 -10.80 -32.20
C ILE A 14 33.22 -10.77 -30.68
N GLY A 15 34.30 -10.55 -29.93
CA GLY A 15 34.24 -10.40 -28.47
C GLY A 15 33.33 -9.24 -28.03
N PHE A 16 33.36 -8.10 -28.74
CA PHE A 16 32.48 -6.97 -28.47
C PHE A 16 31.01 -7.27 -28.78
N LEU A 17 30.73 -7.99 -29.88
CA LEU A 17 29.37 -8.37 -30.27
C LEU A 17 28.76 -9.43 -29.34
N THR A 18 29.57 -10.37 -28.83
CA THR A 18 29.09 -11.35 -27.85
C THR A 18 28.87 -10.73 -26.46
N HIS A 19 29.60 -9.67 -26.11
CA HIS A 19 29.36 -8.95 -24.85
C HIS A 19 28.13 -8.03 -24.92
N SER A 20 27.82 -7.44 -26.09
CA SER A 20 26.64 -6.59 -26.25
C SER A 20 25.31 -7.37 -26.31
N LEU A 21 25.34 -8.63 -26.75
CA LEU A 21 24.18 -9.54 -26.69
C LEU A 21 23.92 -10.13 -25.30
N TRP A 22 24.85 -9.92 -24.36
CA TRP A 22 24.64 -10.10 -22.93
C TRP A 22 24.31 -8.76 -22.25
N MET A 23 23.65 -7.85 -22.97
CA MET A 23 22.79 -6.87 -22.31
C MET A 23 21.62 -7.63 -21.70
N ASN A 24 21.91 -8.10 -20.48
CA ASN A 24 20.98 -8.38 -19.41
C ASN A 24 19.69 -7.57 -19.66
N ASP A 25 18.58 -8.26 -19.89
CA ASP A 25 17.24 -7.68 -19.78
C ASP A 25 17.16 -7.14 -18.36
N LYS A 26 17.57 -5.88 -18.19
CA LYS A 26 17.47 -5.18 -16.93
C LYS A 26 15.98 -5.07 -16.68
N ILE A 27 15.48 -6.00 -15.87
CA ILE A 27 14.18 -5.93 -15.22
C ILE A 27 14.03 -4.48 -14.79
N ASN A 28 13.13 -3.76 -15.47
CA ASN A 28 12.85 -2.40 -15.07
C ASN A 28 12.41 -2.48 -13.62
N PRO A 29 13.12 -1.82 -12.68
CA PRO A 29 12.75 -1.91 -11.27
C PRO A 29 11.30 -1.46 -11.15
N TRP A 30 10.54 -2.18 -10.32
CA TRP A 30 9.19 -1.77 -9.94
C TRP A 30 9.22 -0.29 -9.56
N LYS A 31 8.32 0.50 -10.15
CA LYS A 31 8.23 1.95 -9.91
C LYS A 31 6.80 2.28 -9.54
N PRO A 32 6.50 2.54 -8.26
CA PRO A 32 5.13 2.75 -7.81
C PRO A 32 4.41 3.93 -8.47
N VAL A 33 5.17 4.92 -9.01
CA VAL A 33 4.60 6.03 -9.81
C VAL A 33 3.89 5.56 -11.08
N LEU A 34 4.21 4.37 -11.59
CA LEU A 34 3.59 3.81 -12.79
C LEU A 34 2.38 2.92 -12.47
N GLU A 35 2.12 2.62 -11.20
CA GLU A 35 0.89 1.94 -10.81
C GLU A 35 -0.29 2.91 -10.84
N GLU A 36 -1.42 2.46 -11.39
CA GLU A 36 -2.67 3.20 -11.28
C GLU A 36 -3.03 3.37 -9.79
N THR A 37 -2.77 4.56 -9.27
CA THR A 37 -3.04 4.89 -7.88
C THR A 37 -4.49 5.37 -7.78
N SER A 38 -5.44 4.44 -7.65
CA SER A 38 -6.84 4.79 -7.39
C SER A 38 -7.04 5.18 -5.93
N PHE A 39 -7.76 6.29 -5.70
CA PHE A 39 -8.26 6.71 -4.38
C PHE A 39 -9.78 6.63 -4.30
N GLN A 40 -10.42 5.88 -5.21
CA GLN A 40 -11.87 5.71 -5.27
C GLN A 40 -12.48 5.27 -3.92
N TYR A 41 -11.75 4.46 -3.15
CA TYR A 41 -12.18 4.05 -1.80
C TYR A 41 -12.36 5.25 -0.85
N LEU A 42 -11.53 6.30 -0.95
CA LEU A 42 -11.69 7.54 -0.18
C LEU A 42 -12.84 8.37 -0.73
N GLU A 43 -12.95 8.49 -2.06
CA GLU A 43 -14.01 9.29 -2.70
C GLU A 43 -15.39 8.78 -2.28
N TYR A 44 -15.64 7.47 -2.39
CA TYR A 44 -16.90 6.87 -1.96
C TYR A 44 -17.15 7.05 -0.46
N SER A 45 -16.15 6.79 0.38
CA SER A 45 -16.31 6.94 1.84
C SER A 45 -16.64 8.37 2.24
N VAL A 46 -15.99 9.36 1.62
CA VAL A 46 -16.21 10.79 1.92
C VAL A 46 -17.55 11.25 1.38
N GLU A 47 -17.95 10.83 0.18
CA GLU A 47 -19.25 11.16 -0.40
C GLU A 47 -20.40 10.67 0.48
N ASP A 48 -20.31 9.43 0.97
CA ASP A 48 -21.33 8.84 1.86
C ASP A 48 -21.39 9.54 3.22
N ILE A 49 -20.24 9.93 3.78
CA ILE A 49 -20.19 10.74 5.00
C ILE A 49 -20.90 12.08 4.79
N ILE A 50 -20.60 12.78 3.67
CA ILE A 50 -21.22 14.08 3.36
C ILE A 50 -22.74 13.94 3.22
N LYS A 51 -23.22 12.93 2.49
CA LYS A 51 -24.66 12.65 2.35
C LYS A 51 -25.33 12.36 3.70
N GLY A 52 -24.66 11.58 4.56
CA GLY A 52 -25.14 11.27 5.91
C GLY A 52 -25.28 12.52 6.77
N VAL A 53 -24.26 13.38 6.79
CA VAL A 53 -24.30 14.68 7.50
C VAL A 53 -25.43 15.57 6.98
N GLN A 54 -25.57 15.72 5.66
CA GLN A 54 -26.64 16.54 5.06
C GLN A 54 -28.03 16.05 5.46
N THR A 55 -28.23 14.72 5.46
CA THR A 55 -29.51 14.13 5.87
C THR A 55 -29.81 14.40 7.34
N ILE A 56 -28.82 14.27 8.23
CA ILE A 56 -28.95 14.59 9.66
C ILE A 56 -29.32 16.08 9.84
N GLU A 57 -28.68 16.98 9.10
CA GLU A 57 -28.99 18.42 9.16
C GLU A 57 -30.42 18.72 8.72
N GLU A 58 -30.90 18.08 7.65
CA GLU A 58 -32.27 18.24 7.14
C GLU A 58 -33.31 17.71 8.14
N ASP A 59 -33.07 16.54 8.74
CA ASP A 59 -33.96 15.95 9.74
C ASP A 59 -34.07 16.82 11.00
N LEU A 60 -32.95 17.37 11.46
CA LEU A 60 -32.92 18.31 12.59
C LEU A 60 -33.67 19.62 12.28
N LYS A 61 -33.51 20.18 11.08
CA LYS A 61 -34.22 21.40 10.64
C LYS A 61 -35.72 21.19 10.53
N ASN A 62 -36.15 20.01 10.06
CA ASN A 62 -37.56 19.71 9.79
C ASN A 62 -38.33 19.22 11.03
N SER A 63 -37.70 19.16 12.21
CA SER A 63 -38.32 18.70 13.47
C SER A 63 -38.99 17.31 13.37
N LYS A 64 -38.57 16.47 12.43
CA LYS A 64 -39.00 15.08 12.38
C LYS A 64 -38.39 14.37 13.59
N LYS A 65 -39.22 14.11 14.60
CA LYS A 65 -38.84 13.45 15.88
C LYS A 65 -38.50 11.96 15.75
N GLU A 66 -38.47 11.40 14.54
CA GLU A 66 -37.99 10.03 14.37
C GLU A 66 -36.48 10.06 14.56
N GLN A 67 -36.02 9.35 15.59
CA GLN A 67 -34.65 9.37 16.07
C GLN A 67 -33.65 9.27 14.90
N PRO A 68 -32.80 10.29 14.65
CA PRO A 68 -31.76 10.23 13.62
C PRO A 68 -30.67 9.20 13.96
N ASP A 69 -30.82 8.45 15.04
CA ASP A 69 -29.85 7.53 15.61
C ASP A 69 -29.26 6.57 14.58
N LYS A 70 -30.05 6.04 13.64
CA LYS A 70 -29.52 5.09 12.64
C LYS A 70 -28.57 5.76 11.63
N ILE A 71 -28.95 6.92 11.09
CA ILE A 71 -28.13 7.65 10.11
C ILE A 71 -26.92 8.27 10.81
N LEU A 72 -27.10 8.78 12.03
CA LEU A 72 -26.03 9.30 12.87
C LEU A 72 -25.00 8.22 13.21
N HIS A 73 -25.44 7.05 13.70
CA HIS A 73 -24.54 5.93 13.97
C HIS A 73 -23.82 5.46 12.72
N HIS A 74 -24.53 5.35 11.59
CA HIS A 74 -23.90 4.96 10.32
C HIS A 74 -22.82 5.97 9.89
N THR A 75 -23.14 7.27 9.91
CA THR A 75 -22.21 8.34 9.53
C THR A 75 -21.01 8.38 10.47
N MET A 76 -21.23 8.22 11.77
CA MET A 76 -20.16 8.12 12.77
C MET A 76 -19.27 6.90 12.51
N ASN A 77 -19.84 5.75 12.21
CA ASN A 77 -19.08 4.55 11.88
C ASN A 77 -18.22 4.74 10.61
N LEU A 78 -18.74 5.42 9.58
CA LEU A 78 -17.96 5.75 8.38
C LEU A 78 -16.79 6.69 8.70
N LEU A 79 -17.01 7.72 9.53
CA LEU A 79 -15.95 8.61 9.99
C LEU A 79 -14.85 7.85 10.76
N LEU A 80 -15.24 6.95 11.65
CA LEU A 80 -14.29 6.10 12.38
C LEU A 80 -13.52 5.16 11.43
N LYS A 81 -14.19 4.55 10.44
CA LYS A 81 -13.52 3.76 9.40
C LYS A 81 -12.50 4.59 8.61
N LEU A 82 -12.87 5.83 8.24
CA LEU A 82 -11.98 6.74 7.53
C LEU A 82 -10.73 7.07 8.36
N GLU A 83 -10.93 7.48 9.62
CA GLU A 83 -9.86 7.91 10.52
C GLU A 83 -8.93 6.76 10.94
N TYR A 84 -9.50 5.62 11.33
CA TYR A 84 -8.74 4.53 11.96
C TYR A 84 -8.32 3.43 11.00
N TYR A 85 -8.85 3.38 9.76
CA TYR A 85 -8.50 2.36 8.78
C TYR A 85 -7.98 2.96 7.46
N TYR A 86 -8.83 3.66 6.70
CA TYR A 86 -8.48 4.06 5.33
C TYR A 86 -7.32 5.06 5.28
N LEU A 87 -7.31 6.09 6.14
CA LEU A 87 -6.21 7.06 6.19
C LEU A 87 -4.88 6.42 6.65
N PRO A 88 -4.82 5.66 7.75
CA PRO A 88 -3.59 4.99 8.18
C PRO A 88 -3.01 4.03 7.14
N ILE A 89 -3.84 3.20 6.50
CA ILE A 89 -3.36 2.26 5.46
C ILE A 89 -2.88 3.01 4.21
N THR A 90 -3.53 4.11 3.84
CA THR A 90 -3.07 4.98 2.74
C THR A 90 -1.68 5.54 3.04
N GLN A 91 -1.44 5.97 4.28
CA GLN A 91 -0.13 6.47 4.72
C GLN A 91 0.93 5.37 4.71
N VAL A 92 0.59 4.16 5.17
CA VAL A 92 1.48 2.99 5.09
C VAL A 92 1.87 2.69 3.65
N ARG A 93 0.89 2.66 2.72
CA ARG A 93 1.16 2.48 1.30
C ARG A 93 2.14 3.52 0.78
N GLN A 94 1.89 4.80 1.07
CA GLN A 94 2.75 5.89 0.62
C GLN A 94 4.19 5.73 1.15
N GLN A 95 4.35 5.33 2.42
CA GLN A 95 5.66 5.10 3.02
C GLN A 95 6.41 3.94 2.34
N ILE A 96 5.71 2.88 1.95
CA ILE A 96 6.30 1.76 1.17
C ILE A 96 6.77 2.26 -0.20
N TYR A 97 5.95 3.07 -0.88
CA TYR A 97 6.27 3.62 -2.20
C TYR A 97 7.44 4.61 -2.14
N ASP A 98 7.48 5.45 -1.11
CA ASP A 98 8.58 6.37 -0.88
C ASP A 98 9.87 5.61 -0.53
N ALA A 99 9.78 4.50 0.20
CA ALA A 99 10.92 3.65 0.49
C ALA A 99 11.53 3.05 -0.78
N ASP A 100 10.73 2.54 -1.70
CA ASP A 100 11.21 2.07 -3.01
C ASP A 100 11.88 3.18 -3.81
N ARG A 101 11.24 4.37 -3.88
CA ARG A 101 11.85 5.53 -4.54
C ARG A 101 13.21 5.88 -3.94
N LEU A 102 13.33 5.90 -2.60
CA LEU A 102 14.57 6.19 -1.90
C LEU A 102 15.63 5.10 -2.13
N LEU A 103 15.23 3.83 -2.10
CA LEU A 103 16.11 2.72 -2.46
C LEU A 103 16.62 2.88 -3.90
N SER A 104 15.76 3.36 -4.80
CA SER A 104 16.12 3.57 -6.20
C SER A 104 17.24 4.60 -6.39
N LEU A 105 17.28 5.57 -5.48
CA LEU A 105 18.26 6.66 -5.36
C LEU A 105 19.45 6.30 -4.46
N ASN A 106 19.60 5.01 -4.08
CA ASN A 106 20.62 4.51 -3.16
C ASN A 106 20.59 5.17 -1.76
N GLN A 107 19.45 5.71 -1.34
CA GLN A 107 19.24 6.29 0.00
C GLN A 107 18.68 5.23 0.96
N VAL A 108 19.44 4.14 1.14
CA VAL A 108 18.99 2.91 1.85
C VAL A 108 18.51 3.21 3.27
N GLN A 109 19.27 3.99 4.05
CA GLN A 109 18.87 4.30 5.43
C GLN A 109 17.52 5.05 5.49
N LYS A 110 17.31 6.03 4.61
CA LYS A 110 16.03 6.77 4.56
C LYS A 110 14.87 5.88 4.09
N ALA A 111 15.13 4.89 3.24
CA ALA A 111 14.14 3.89 2.86
C ALA A 111 13.73 3.05 4.08
N LYS A 112 14.71 2.55 4.85
CA LYS A 112 14.47 1.84 6.12
C LYS A 112 13.70 2.71 7.12
N ASP A 113 14.06 3.98 7.27
CA ASP A 113 13.35 4.90 8.16
C ASP A 113 11.88 5.10 7.75
N ASN A 114 11.57 5.09 6.45
CA ASN A 114 10.18 5.13 5.97
C ASN A 114 9.42 3.85 6.32
N LEU A 115 10.03 2.69 6.10
CA LEU A 115 9.43 1.41 6.45
C LEU A 115 9.22 1.27 7.97
N ALA A 116 10.16 1.73 8.78
CA ALA A 116 10.00 1.76 10.24
C ALA A 116 8.82 2.65 10.68
N ARG A 117 8.57 3.77 9.98
CA ARG A 117 7.35 4.57 10.22
C ARG A 117 6.09 3.81 9.79
N ALA A 118 6.15 2.99 8.75
CA ALA A 118 5.03 2.16 8.32
C ALA A 118 4.72 1.07 9.36
N GLU A 119 5.72 0.36 9.88
CA GLU A 119 5.56 -0.61 10.99
C GLU A 119 4.90 0.03 12.22
N ASN A 120 5.38 1.21 12.62
CA ASN A 120 4.81 1.93 13.75
C ASN A 120 3.31 2.27 13.55
N ARG A 121 2.90 2.60 12.32
CA ARG A 121 1.49 2.83 12.00
C ARG A 121 0.70 1.53 12.02
N LEU A 122 1.23 0.45 11.44
CA LEU A 122 0.58 -0.86 11.41
C LEU A 122 0.38 -1.42 12.82
N SER A 123 1.37 -1.27 13.70
CA SER A 123 1.26 -1.64 15.11
C SER A 123 0.16 -0.86 15.82
N ARG A 124 -0.02 0.44 15.51
CA ARG A 124 -1.15 1.21 16.07
C ARG A 124 -2.49 0.66 15.61
N ILE A 125 -2.64 0.34 14.32
CA ILE A 125 -3.88 -0.24 13.76
C ILE A 125 -4.17 -1.60 14.40
N GLU A 126 -3.14 -2.44 14.56
CA GLU A 126 -3.27 -3.74 15.22
C GLU A 126 -3.70 -3.59 16.70
N ASN A 127 -3.18 -2.60 17.41
CA ASN A 127 -3.49 -2.41 18.82
C ASN A 127 -4.80 -1.65 19.09
N SER A 128 -5.22 -0.77 18.18
CA SER A 128 -6.41 0.07 18.36
C SER A 128 -7.71 -0.57 17.85
N ASN A 129 -7.63 -1.61 17.01
CA ASN A 129 -8.80 -2.16 16.36
C ASN A 129 -9.28 -3.46 17.02
N GLU A 130 -10.55 -3.54 17.40
CA GLU A 130 -11.12 -4.77 17.96
C GLU A 130 -11.37 -5.85 16.89
N ASN A 131 -11.49 -5.45 15.62
CA ASN A 131 -11.76 -6.37 14.51
C ASN A 131 -10.54 -7.28 14.23
N ARG A 132 -10.73 -8.57 14.50
CA ARG A 132 -9.72 -9.61 14.29
C ARG A 132 -9.24 -9.72 12.84
N VAL A 133 -10.11 -9.44 11.86
CA VAL A 133 -9.76 -9.47 10.43
C VAL A 133 -8.78 -8.34 10.10
N ILE A 134 -9.06 -7.13 10.60
CA ILE A 134 -8.18 -5.96 10.43
C ILE A 134 -6.82 -6.22 11.11
N LYS A 135 -6.82 -6.72 12.34
CA LYS A 135 -5.59 -7.11 13.06
C LYS A 135 -4.75 -8.10 12.25
N LYS A 136 -5.36 -9.16 11.75
CA LYS A 136 -4.67 -10.18 10.94
C LYS A 136 -4.11 -9.60 9.63
N ALA A 137 -4.85 -8.71 8.98
CA ALA A 137 -4.40 -8.04 7.78
C ALA A 137 -3.22 -7.09 8.07
N ALA A 138 -3.33 -6.26 9.12
CA ALA A 138 -2.27 -5.36 9.55
C ALA A 138 -0.99 -6.11 9.92
N ALA A 139 -1.09 -7.19 10.70
CA ALA A 139 0.05 -8.04 11.08
C ALA A 139 0.72 -8.70 9.86
N ARG A 140 -0.07 -9.09 8.85
CA ARG A 140 0.47 -9.62 7.60
C ARG A 140 1.22 -8.55 6.80
N LEU A 141 0.68 -7.33 6.70
CA LEU A 141 1.37 -6.22 6.05
C LEU A 141 2.67 -5.87 6.81
N ASP A 142 2.62 -5.85 8.14
CA ASP A 142 3.79 -5.60 9.01
C ASP A 142 4.90 -6.64 8.75
N THR A 143 4.53 -7.92 8.63
CA THR A 143 5.48 -8.99 8.28
C THR A 143 6.14 -8.75 6.91
N LEU A 144 5.39 -8.27 5.92
CA LEU A 144 5.93 -7.95 4.59
C LEU A 144 6.88 -6.74 4.65
N VAL A 145 6.53 -5.70 5.41
CA VAL A 145 7.38 -4.53 5.63
C VAL A 145 8.70 -4.93 6.32
N LYS A 146 8.64 -5.75 7.36
CA LYS A 146 9.84 -6.30 8.05
C LYS A 146 10.72 -7.09 7.10
N ALA A 147 10.12 -7.94 6.27
CA ALA A 147 10.87 -8.67 5.25
C ALA A 147 11.57 -7.73 4.27
N ALA A 148 10.92 -6.64 3.84
CA ALA A 148 11.55 -5.65 2.98
C ALA A 148 12.74 -4.96 3.66
N ILE A 149 12.63 -4.59 4.94
CA ILE A 149 13.74 -3.97 5.70
C ILE A 149 14.95 -4.91 5.77
N LEU A 150 14.74 -6.20 6.01
CA LEU A 150 15.81 -7.19 6.12
C LEU A 150 16.58 -7.36 4.81
N GLU A 151 15.87 -7.34 3.68
CA GLU A 151 16.48 -7.52 2.34
C GLU A 151 17.15 -6.24 1.81
N MET A 152 16.95 -5.07 2.45
CA MET A 152 17.49 -3.79 1.97
C MET A 152 19.02 -3.67 1.99
N ASP A 153 19.71 -4.48 2.80
CA ASP A 153 21.18 -4.56 2.78
C ASP A 153 21.72 -5.59 1.77
N GLY A 154 20.82 -6.38 1.18
CA GLY A 154 21.13 -7.44 0.23
C GLY A 154 21.08 -6.98 -1.24
N PRO A 155 20.94 -7.95 -2.17
CA PRO A 155 20.75 -7.66 -3.58
C PRO A 155 19.52 -6.78 -3.81
N ARG A 156 19.68 -5.72 -4.61
CA ARG A 156 18.62 -4.74 -4.86
C ARG A 156 17.35 -5.37 -5.43
N GLU A 157 17.45 -6.40 -6.28
CA GLU A 157 16.26 -7.07 -6.82
C GLU A 157 15.41 -7.72 -5.72
N GLN A 158 16.03 -8.25 -4.67
CA GLN A 158 15.32 -8.90 -3.56
C GLN A 158 14.57 -7.88 -2.72
N ALA A 159 15.22 -6.76 -2.38
CA ALA A 159 14.59 -5.65 -1.67
C ALA A 159 13.39 -5.09 -2.44
N VAL A 160 13.54 -4.87 -3.76
CA VAL A 160 12.46 -4.38 -4.63
C VAL A 160 11.29 -5.36 -4.66
N ALA A 161 11.55 -6.67 -4.81
CA ALA A 161 10.48 -7.67 -4.81
C ALA A 161 9.70 -7.71 -3.48
N LYS A 162 10.36 -7.49 -2.33
CA LYS A 162 9.67 -7.40 -1.03
C LYS A 162 8.85 -6.13 -0.90
N LEU A 163 9.36 -5.00 -1.38
CA LEU A 163 8.64 -3.72 -1.41
C LEU A 163 7.39 -3.81 -2.28
N GLU A 164 7.50 -4.41 -3.46
CA GLU A 164 6.38 -4.67 -4.37
C GLU A 164 5.31 -5.53 -3.70
N ALA A 165 5.70 -6.63 -3.05
CA ALA A 165 4.76 -7.49 -2.33
C ALA A 165 4.03 -6.75 -1.19
N ALA A 166 4.75 -5.91 -0.44
CA ALA A 166 4.15 -5.09 0.61
C ALA A 166 3.20 -4.02 0.02
N GLY A 167 3.60 -3.36 -1.06
CA GLY A 167 2.79 -2.35 -1.77
C GLY A 167 1.50 -2.93 -2.34
N ALA A 168 1.60 -4.07 -3.03
CA ALA A 168 0.46 -4.80 -3.58
C ALA A 168 -0.51 -5.23 -2.47
N TYR A 169 -0.01 -5.69 -1.33
CA TYR A 169 -0.86 -6.07 -0.21
C TYR A 169 -1.55 -4.85 0.44
N ALA A 170 -0.85 -3.72 0.56
CA ALA A 170 -1.46 -2.47 1.04
C ALA A 170 -2.57 -1.98 0.08
N ASN A 171 -2.35 -2.06 -1.24
CA ASN A 171 -3.39 -1.77 -2.24
C ASN A 171 -4.60 -2.68 -2.09
N LEU A 172 -4.38 -3.98 -1.88
CA LEU A 172 -5.46 -4.94 -1.65
C LEU A 172 -6.29 -4.57 -0.42
N MET A 173 -5.64 -4.16 0.68
CA MET A 173 -6.33 -3.70 1.89
C MET A 173 -7.21 -2.47 1.60
N LEU A 174 -6.74 -1.52 0.81
CA LEU A 174 -7.50 -0.32 0.47
C LEU A 174 -8.68 -0.62 -0.47
N LEU A 175 -8.45 -1.41 -1.53
CA LEU A 175 -9.47 -1.78 -2.52
C LEU A 175 -10.55 -2.70 -1.94
N LYS A 176 -10.17 -3.59 -1.02
CA LYS A 176 -11.10 -4.49 -0.33
C LYS A 176 -11.40 -4.03 1.09
N GLY A 177 -11.24 -2.75 1.37
CA GLY A 177 -11.46 -2.18 2.70
C GLY A 177 -12.82 -2.58 3.26
N GLU A 178 -13.90 -2.37 2.50
CA GLU A 178 -15.22 -2.78 2.95
C GLU A 178 -15.33 -4.28 3.22
N LEU A 179 -14.68 -5.18 2.47
CA LEU A 179 -14.69 -6.63 2.77
C LEU A 179 -13.89 -6.96 4.04
N VAL A 180 -12.79 -6.25 4.28
CA VAL A 180 -11.98 -6.39 5.49
C VAL A 180 -12.73 -5.85 6.71
N LEU A 181 -13.53 -4.79 6.51
CA LEU A 181 -14.37 -4.15 7.52
C LEU A 181 -15.68 -4.92 7.76
N SER A 182 -16.28 -5.54 6.73
CA SER A 182 -17.59 -6.20 6.74
C SER A 182 -17.58 -7.61 7.32
N GLY A 183 -16.44 -8.14 7.75
CA GLY A 183 -16.37 -9.34 8.61
C GLY A 183 -17.05 -9.19 9.98
N VAL A 184 -17.87 -8.14 10.17
CA VAL A 184 -18.51 -7.68 11.41
C VAL A 184 -20.02 -7.46 11.26
N ASP A 185 -20.58 -7.29 10.06
CA ASP A 185 -21.99 -6.87 9.93
C ASP A 185 -23.01 -7.95 10.35
N ASP A 186 -22.59 -9.22 10.49
CA ASP A 186 -23.45 -10.31 10.97
C ASP A 186 -23.39 -10.56 12.50
N ALA A 187 -22.48 -9.90 13.24
CA ALA A 187 -22.24 -10.21 14.65
C ALA A 187 -22.90 -9.23 15.65
N GLN A 188 -23.56 -8.18 15.17
CA GLN A 188 -24.25 -7.20 16.02
C GLN A 188 -25.67 -6.90 15.53
N SER A 189 -26.48 -7.94 15.37
CA SER A 189 -27.93 -7.81 15.61
C SER A 189 -28.21 -8.34 17.01
N PRO A 190 -28.67 -7.52 17.97
CA PRO A 190 -29.15 -8.05 19.23
C PRO A 190 -30.39 -8.93 18.95
N VAL A 191 -30.27 -10.20 19.32
CA VAL A 191 -31.40 -11.11 19.47
C VAL A 191 -32.27 -10.58 20.61
N LYS A 192 -33.49 -10.16 20.25
CA LYS A 192 -34.70 -9.94 21.07
C LYS A 192 -34.57 -9.07 22.34
#